data_AF-A0A3B0T0G6-F1
#
_entry.id   AF-A0A3B0T0G6-F1
#
_cell.length_a   1.000
_cell.length_b   1.000
_cell.length_c   1.000
_cell.angle_alpha   90.00
_cell.angle_beta   90.00
_cell.angle_gamma   90.00
#
_symmetry.space_group_name_H-M   'P 1'
#
loop_
_entity.id
_entity.type
_entity.pdbx_description
1 polymer ?
#
loop_
_entity_poly.entity_id
_entity_poly.type
_entity_poly.pdbx_seq_one_letter_code
_entity_poly.pdbx_strand_id
1 'polypeptide(L)'
;YASRFMAYTGITVFLFILFHLSDLTWGPANPDFVYGDVYANIVATFERVPVAILYIVAILALGAHVRHGAWSLFQSIGINNAKFNKWRNKLAYGLTAFIVLGNISIPLAVQFGILKL
;
A
#
# COMPACT_ATOMS: atom_id res chain seq x y z
N TYR A 1 -10.81 -9.88 -18.47
CA TYR A 1 -11.20 -8.83 -17.50
C TYR A 1 -10.18 -8.64 -16.39
N ALA A 2 -9.77 -9.67 -15.62
CA ALA A 2 -8.79 -9.51 -14.54
C ALA A 2 -7.42 -8.92 -14.96
N SER A 3 -6.93 -9.22 -16.18
CA SER A 3 -5.64 -8.67 -16.66
C SER A 3 -5.66 -7.15 -16.90
N ARG A 4 -6.80 -6.58 -17.32
CA ARG A 4 -6.92 -5.13 -17.54
C ARG A 4 -6.82 -4.38 -16.21
N PHE A 5 -7.44 -4.93 -15.16
CA PHE A 5 -7.38 -4.36 -13.81
C PHE A 5 -5.97 -4.41 -13.19
N MET A 6 -5.17 -5.44 -13.53
CA MET A 6 -3.76 -5.51 -13.13
C MET A 6 -2.89 -4.40 -13.73
N ALA A 7 -3.12 -4.04 -15.00
CA ALA A 7 -2.39 -2.92 -15.62
C ALA A 7 -2.74 -1.59 -14.94
N TYR A 8 -4.02 -1.31 -14.68
CA TYR A 8 -4.45 -0.09 -13.99
C TYR A 8 -3.90 -0.01 -12.57
N THR A 9 -4.08 -1.06 -11.76
CA THR A 9 -3.55 -1.09 -10.38
C THR A 9 -2.03 -1.00 -10.34
N GLY A 10 -1.32 -1.63 -11.28
CA GLY A 10 0.13 -1.53 -11.40
C GLY A 10 0.61 -0.11 -11.71
N ILE A 11 -0.03 0.58 -12.66
CA ILE A 11 0.28 1.99 -12.98
C ILE A 11 -0.04 2.88 -11.78
N THR A 12 -1.17 2.68 -11.11
CA THR A 12 -1.52 3.44 -9.89
C THR A 12 -0.46 3.26 -8.80
N VAL A 13 -0.03 2.03 -8.54
CA VAL A 13 1.04 1.74 -7.56
C VAL A 13 2.35 2.40 -7.97
N PHE A 14 2.72 2.35 -9.25
CA PHE A 14 3.94 3.00 -9.74
C PHE A 14 3.92 4.51 -9.52
N LEU A 15 2.84 5.19 -9.90
CA LEU A 15 2.67 6.63 -9.66
C LEU A 15 2.67 6.96 -8.17
N PHE A 16 2.03 6.11 -7.36
CA PHE A 16 2.04 6.26 -5.91
C PHE A 16 3.45 6.12 -5.32
N ILE A 17 4.29 5.20 -5.82
CA ILE A 17 5.68 5.06 -5.34
C ILE A 17 6.48 6.35 -5.62
N LEU A 18 6.30 6.96 -6.79
CA LEU A 18 6.96 8.24 -7.09
C LEU A 18 6.53 9.34 -6.12
N PHE A 19 5.22 9.43 -5.85
CA PHE A 19 4.69 10.37 -4.86
C PHE A 19 5.21 10.06 -3.46
N HIS A 20 5.17 8.79 -3.03
CA HIS A 20 5.65 8.32 -1.74
C HIS A 20 7.11 8.69 -1.48
N LEU A 21 7.98 8.49 -2.48
CA LEU A 21 9.38 8.89 -2.39
C LEU A 21 9.52 10.41 -2.35
N SER A 22 8.76 11.14 -3.18
CA SER A 22 8.73 12.61 -3.15
C SER A 22 8.25 13.18 -1.82
N ASP A 23 7.40 12.46 -1.10
CA ASP A 23 6.70 12.91 0.11
C ASP A 23 7.43 12.54 1.40
N LEU A 24 7.97 11.32 1.49
CA LEU A 24 8.59 10.80 2.71
C LEU A 24 10.11 10.60 2.62
N THR A 25 10.71 10.63 1.43
CA THR A 25 12.15 10.37 1.24
C THR A 25 12.91 11.59 0.73
N TRP A 26 12.39 12.25 -0.30
CA TRP A 26 13.08 13.37 -0.95
C TRP A 26 12.60 14.72 -0.42
N GLY A 27 11.32 14.84 -0.07
CA GLY A 27 10.73 16.05 0.53
C GLY A 27 9.91 16.98 -0.37
N PRO A 28 10.05 17.08 -1.71
CA PRO A 28 9.32 18.07 -2.51
C PRO A 28 7.79 18.06 -2.40
N ALA A 29 7.18 16.93 -1.99
CA ALA A 29 5.73 16.83 -1.83
C ALA A 29 5.24 17.03 -0.38
N ASN A 30 6.16 17.21 0.57
CA ASN A 30 5.88 17.41 1.98
C ASN A 30 6.46 18.77 2.44
N PRO A 31 5.62 19.79 2.65
CA PRO A 31 6.06 21.14 3.02
C PRO A 31 6.88 21.21 4.31
N ASP A 32 6.60 20.30 5.25
CA ASP A 32 7.21 20.26 6.58
C ASP A 32 8.26 19.15 6.69
N PHE A 33 8.83 18.73 5.55
CA PHE A 33 9.81 17.66 5.49
C PHE A 33 11.12 18.02 6.21
N VAL A 34 11.58 17.09 7.05
CA VAL A 34 12.86 17.15 7.76
C VAL A 34 13.74 15.99 7.32
N TYR A 35 14.89 16.29 6.70
CA TYR A 35 15.79 15.26 6.20
C TYR A 35 16.29 14.34 7.32
N GLY A 36 16.07 13.04 7.16
CA GLY A 36 16.50 12.01 8.12
C GLY A 36 15.54 11.76 9.29
N ASP A 37 14.52 12.59 9.49
CA ASP A 37 13.53 12.39 10.56
C ASP A 37 12.27 11.68 10.04
N VAL A 38 12.32 10.34 10.07
CA VAL A 38 11.23 9.49 9.56
C VAL A 38 9.93 9.71 10.34
N TYR A 39 10.00 9.90 11.66
CA TYR A 39 8.80 10.05 12.48
C TYR A 39 8.10 11.38 12.17
N ALA A 40 8.85 12.48 12.16
CA ALA A 40 8.29 13.79 11.87
C ALA A 40 7.68 13.86 10.47
N ASN A 41 8.37 13.28 9.46
CA ASN A 41 7.87 13.26 8.09
C ASN A 41 6.58 12.46 7.95
N ILE A 42 6.45 11.33 8.68
CA ILE A 42 5.21 10.54 8.69
C ILE A 42 4.06 11.34 9.28
N VAL A 43 4.26 11.99 10.42
CA VAL A 43 3.21 12.79 11.08
C VAL A 43 2.82 13.98 10.19
N ALA A 44 3.78 14.77 9.73
CA ALA A 44 3.55 15.91 8.83
C ALA A 44 2.81 15.50 7.53
N THR A 45 3.14 14.34 6.97
CA THR A 45 2.43 13.82 5.81
C THR A 45 0.97 13.52 6.13
N PHE A 46 0.71 12.80 7.22
CA PHE A 46 -0.62 12.30 7.50
C PHE A 46 -1.52 13.28 8.25
N GLU A 47 -1.01 14.40 8.77
CA GLU A 47 -1.85 15.51 9.23
C GLU A 47 -2.60 16.17 8.07
N ARG A 48 -2.03 16.15 6.86
CA ARG A 48 -2.68 16.63 5.64
C ARG A 48 -3.75 15.63 5.18
N VAL A 49 -5.00 15.84 5.61
CA VAL A 49 -6.16 14.96 5.31
C VAL A 49 -6.26 14.49 3.85
N PRO A 50 -6.08 15.36 2.82
CA PRO A 50 -6.14 14.91 1.44
C PRO A 50 -5.06 13.89 1.08
N VAL A 51 -3.87 14.02 1.66
CA VAL A 51 -2.74 13.11 1.46
C VAL A 51 -3.00 11.79 2.18
N ALA A 52 -3.53 11.81 3.40
CA ALA A 52 -3.94 10.60 4.11
C ALA A 52 -4.97 9.78 3.28
N ILE A 53 -5.97 10.43 2.68
CA ILE A 53 -6.94 9.77 1.79
C ILE A 53 -6.25 9.18 0.57
N LEU A 54 -5.34 9.92 -0.08
CA LEU A 54 -4.57 9.45 -1.24
C LEU A 54 -3.79 8.18 -0.89
N TYR A 55 -3.08 8.16 0.23
CA TYR A 55 -2.35 6.98 0.70
C TYR A 55 -3.28 5.79 0.95
N ILE A 56 -4.43 6.00 1.61
CA ILE A 56 -5.41 4.93 1.85
C ILE A 56 -5.91 4.33 0.54
N VAL A 57 -6.29 5.16 -0.44
CA VAL A 57 -6.75 4.69 -1.75
C VAL A 57 -5.65 3.94 -2.49
N ALA A 58 -4.41 4.43 -2.45
CA ALA A 58 -3.27 3.76 -3.07
C ALA A 58 -2.95 2.41 -2.42
N ILE A 59 -3.05 2.30 -1.10
CA ILE A 59 -2.86 1.03 -0.36
C ILE A 59 -3.97 0.03 -0.71
N LEU A 60 -5.21 0.47 -0.91
CA LEU A 60 -6.29 -0.41 -1.37
C LEU A 60 -6.03 -0.92 -2.79
N ALA A 61 -5.56 -0.06 -3.70
CA ALA A 61 -5.15 -0.45 -5.04
C ALA A 61 -3.97 -1.45 -5.02
N LEU A 62 -2.97 -1.20 -4.16
CA LEU A 62 -1.86 -2.11 -3.89
C LEU A 62 -2.36 -3.46 -3.37
N GLY A 63 -3.31 -3.46 -2.45
CA GLY A 63 -3.91 -4.69 -1.92
C GLY A 63 -4.56 -5.53 -3.02
N ALA A 64 -5.31 -4.91 -3.92
CA ALA A 64 -5.86 -5.59 -5.09
C ALA A 64 -4.76 -6.15 -6.01
N HIS A 65 -3.70 -5.37 -6.26
CA HIS A 65 -2.55 -5.76 -7.07
C HIS A 65 -1.81 -6.97 -6.48
N VAL A 66 -1.49 -6.92 -5.18
CA VAL A 66 -0.77 -7.99 -4.46
C VAL A 66 -1.59 -9.26 -4.41
N ARG A 67 -2.90 -9.18 -4.13
CA ARG A 67 -3.76 -10.37 -4.11
C ARG A 67 -3.76 -11.09 -5.45
N HIS A 68 -3.91 -10.35 -6.54
CA HIS A 68 -3.89 -10.90 -7.89
C HIS A 68 -2.50 -11.43 -8.27
N GLY A 69 -1.44 -10.66 -8.00
CA GLY A 69 -0.06 -11.05 -8.27
C GLY A 69 0.36 -12.31 -7.52
N ALA A 70 0.05 -12.38 -6.22
CA ALA A 70 0.31 -13.57 -5.39
C ALA A 70 -0.41 -14.80 -5.97
N TRP A 71 -1.69 -14.65 -6.35
CA TRP A 71 -2.43 -15.75 -6.98
C TRP A 71 -1.77 -16.23 -8.28
N SER A 72 -1.41 -15.31 -9.19
CA SER A 72 -0.80 -15.66 -10.48
C SER A 72 0.61 -16.25 -10.33
N LEU A 73 1.42 -15.75 -9.39
CA LEU A 73 2.78 -16.24 -9.14
C LEU A 73 2.78 -17.73 -8.82
N PHE A 74 1.91 -18.16 -7.90
CA PHE A 74 1.79 -19.58 -7.57
C PHE A 74 1.36 -20.45 -8.76
N GLN A 75 0.61 -19.88 -9.71
CA GLN A 75 0.21 -20.57 -10.93
C GLN A 75 1.39 -20.69 -11.91
N SER A 76 2.20 -19.64 -12.05
CA SER A 76 3.39 -19.60 -12.91
C SER A 76 4.50 -20.56 -12.46
N ILE A 77 4.69 -20.74 -11.14
CA ILE A 77 5.70 -21.67 -10.60
C ILE A 77 5.18 -23.11 -10.47
N GLY A 78 4.03 -23.44 -11.06
CA GLY A 78 3.51 -24.82 -11.15
C GLY A 78 2.75 -25.32 -9.92
N ILE A 79 2.56 -24.50 -8.89
CA ILE A 79 1.80 -24.87 -7.67
C ILE A 79 0.29 -24.64 -7.93
N ASN A 80 -0.29 -25.41 -8.85
CA ASN A 80 -1.67 -25.23 -9.33
C ASN A 80 -2.62 -26.42 -9.10
N ASN A 81 -2.33 -27.30 -8.14
CA ASN A 81 -3.20 -28.43 -7.82
C ASN A 81 -4.41 -27.98 -6.96
N ALA A 82 -5.61 -28.50 -7.27
CA ALA A 82 -6.87 -28.21 -6.57
C ALA A 82 -6.77 -28.36 -5.03
N LYS A 83 -5.92 -29.26 -4.53
CA LYS A 83 -5.66 -29.45 -3.10
C LYS A 83 -5.03 -28.21 -2.44
N PHE A 84 -4.18 -27.47 -3.17
CA PHE A 84 -3.47 -26.29 -2.66
C PHE A 84 -4.22 -24.98 -2.90
N ASN A 85 -5.24 -24.96 -3.75
CA ASN A 85 -5.99 -23.73 -4.07
C ASN A 85 -6.65 -23.09 -2.83
N LYS A 86 -7.19 -23.88 -1.90
CA LYS A 86 -7.76 -23.35 -0.65
C LYS A 86 -6.71 -22.68 0.23
N TRP A 87 -5.52 -23.27 0.36
CA TRP A 87 -4.43 -22.72 1.17
C TRP A 87 -3.81 -21.48 0.52
N ARG A 88 -3.52 -21.53 -0.79
CA ARG A 88 -3.03 -20.38 -1.57
C ARG A 88 -3.95 -19.18 -1.46
N ASN A 89 -5.26 -19.39 -1.55
CA ASN A 89 -6.23 -18.31 -1.44
C ASN A 89 -6.21 -17.67 -0.05
N LYS A 90 -6.20 -18.50 1.02
CA LYS A 90 -6.06 -17.99 2.40
C LYS A 90 -4.78 -17.20 2.59
N LEU A 91 -3.65 -17.65 2.04
CA LEU A 91 -2.37 -16.96 2.12
C LEU A 91 -2.42 -15.61 1.38
N ALA A 92 -2.93 -15.60 0.15
CA ALA A 92 -3.08 -14.37 -0.64
C ALA A 92 -3.97 -13.34 0.06
N TYR A 93 -5.10 -13.76 0.63
CA TYR A 93 -5.97 -12.89 1.43
C TYR A 93 -5.31 -12.43 2.73
N GLY A 94 -4.64 -13.33 3.46
CA GLY A 94 -3.97 -13.00 4.72
C GLY A 94 -2.85 -11.99 4.51
N LEU A 95 -1.99 -12.20 3.52
CA LEU A 95 -0.93 -11.26 3.14
C LEU A 95 -1.50 -9.90 2.75
N THR A 96 -2.54 -9.90 1.91
CA THR A 96 -3.20 -8.66 1.48
C THR A 96 -3.80 -7.91 2.66
N ALA A 97 -4.52 -8.60 3.55
CA ALA A 97 -5.15 -7.99 4.71
C ALA A 97 -4.10 -7.41 5.67
N PHE A 98 -3.01 -8.13 5.92
CA PHE A 98 -1.91 -7.66 6.75
C PHE A 98 -1.30 -6.36 6.20
N ILE A 99 -0.98 -6.32 4.90
CA ILE A 99 -0.41 -5.12 4.25
C ILE A 99 -1.38 -3.96 4.32
N VAL A 100 -2.65 -4.17 3.95
CA VAL A 100 -3.66 -3.11 3.88
C VAL A 100 -3.97 -2.55 5.26
N LEU A 101 -4.27 -3.41 6.24
CA LEU A 101 -4.62 -2.98 7.59
C LEU A 101 -3.43 -2.34 8.31
N GLY A 102 -2.24 -2.93 8.16
CA GLY A 102 -1.02 -2.42 8.80
C GLY A 102 -0.59 -1.07 8.25
N ASN A 103 -0.79 -0.80 6.95
CA ASN A 103 -0.43 0.51 6.38
C ASN A 103 -1.53 1.55 6.56
N ILE A 104 -2.81 1.18 6.54
CA ILE A 104 -3.93 2.12 6.78
C ILE A 104 -4.00 2.53 8.26
N SER A 105 -3.56 1.70 9.20
CA SER A 105 -3.55 2.07 10.61
C SER A 105 -2.66 3.30 10.90
N ILE A 106 -1.59 3.52 10.13
CA ILE A 106 -0.66 4.65 10.31
C ILE A 106 -1.32 6.02 10.05
N PRO A 107 -1.88 6.31 8.85
CA PRO A 107 -2.58 7.57 8.61
C PRO A 107 -3.75 7.76 9.56
N LEU A 108 -4.49 6.70 9.89
CA LEU A 108 -5.58 6.78 10.86
C LEU A 108 -5.07 7.13 12.26
N ALA A 109 -3.95 6.57 12.71
CA ALA A 109 -3.37 6.89 14.00
C ALA A 109 -2.97 8.36 14.11
N VAL A 110 -2.45 8.96 13.03
CA VAL A 110 -2.17 10.41 12.97
C VAL A 110 -3.47 11.22 12.96
N GLN A 111 -4.43 10.86 12.11
CA GLN A 111 -5.72 11.57 11.99
C GLN A 111 -6.54 11.55 13.29
N PHE A 112 -6.45 10.47 14.07
CA PHE A 112 -7.10 10.38 15.39
C PHE A 112 -6.25 10.96 16.53
N GLY A 113 -5.09 11.54 16.25
CA GLY A 113 -4.21 12.15 17.24
C GLY A 113 -3.52 11.17 18.19
N ILE A 114 -3.47 9.88 17.82
CA ILE A 114 -2.70 8.84 18.54
C ILE A 114 -1.20 9.06 18.31
N LEU A 115 -0.83 9.43 17.09
CA LEU A 115 0.52 9.87 16.71
C LEU A 115 0.48 11.37 16.41
N LYS A 116 1.43 12.13 16.95
CA LYS A 116 1.54 13.58 16.81
C LYS A 116 2.97 14.04 17.14
N LEU A 117 3.36 15.21 16.64
CA LEU A 117 4.61 15.87 16.97
C LEU A 117 4.58 16.49 18.39
#